data_AF-A0A8J1USL4-F1
#
_entry.id   AF-A0A8J1USL4-F1
#
_cell.length_a   1.000
_cell.length_b   1.000
_cell.length_c   1.000
_cell.angle_alpha   90.00
_cell.angle_beta   90.00
_cell.angle_gamma   90.00
#
_symmetry.space_group_name_H-M   'P 1'
#
loop_
_entity.id
_entity.type
_entity.pdbx_description
1 polymer ?
#
loop_
_entity_poly.entity_id
_entity_poly.type
_entity_poly.pdbx_seq_one_letter_code
_entity_poly.pdbx_strand_id
1 'polypeptide(L)'
;MTESLGRALAEGNDCADNLFKDVLGRKDKADATRNALQVLQRFKFFFSLPCAIDRNIKTGDYDLVISDYARAKTLYGKTDVNVFKKVDAEVEERIQNFRRFIHAKLMELPTPLEEQKKLIRYLISLEMEGDPAWECISNQQKWLLDLLLRCKDEHIEKDKSASKELQLMSPKKKKSSPMKTKGKTGSLTRVPQQVHFIEDLCKILTDTFPDLWRLGQAYLSGKLVKPGTMAKGPKVDPVKHQQFKKMILDVTQTLSNLVRAAFLPTNLPEDLTLDERHKFGIWPERHTPGAWLPQCVRCVRSCVNSLLSLELPSDSIESLHELALDMRSNCMNVLLNQAIEDIDGLNSCETWAVATNDENGGVTQLPLLFENIVNETVQHLHEVVLQTKDGEAEIFEQRPIQKEATLMCSNIMQAFS
;
A
#
# COMPACT_ATOMS: atom_id res chain seq x y z
N MET A 1 -10.48 -47.24 97.13
CA MET A 1 -10.92 -45.85 96.90
C MET A 1 -9.92 -45.05 96.06
N THR A 2 -8.61 -45.35 96.13
CA THR A 2 -7.53 -44.73 95.34
C THR A 2 -7.47 -45.13 93.86
N GLU A 3 -7.78 -46.39 93.51
CA GLU A 3 -7.79 -46.83 92.10
C GLU A 3 -8.94 -46.22 91.26
N SER A 4 -10.10 -46.01 91.87
CA SER A 4 -11.25 -45.37 91.21
C SER A 4 -10.97 -43.91 90.88
N LEU A 5 -10.22 -43.22 91.75
CA LEU A 5 -9.82 -41.83 91.53
C LEU A 5 -8.76 -41.73 90.43
N GLY A 6 -7.79 -42.65 90.40
CA GLY A 6 -6.78 -42.72 89.34
C GLY A 6 -7.38 -43.02 87.96
N ARG A 7 -8.40 -43.89 87.89
CA ARG A 7 -9.13 -44.18 86.64
C ARG A 7 -9.95 -42.97 86.17
N ALA A 8 -10.67 -42.31 87.07
CA ALA A 8 -11.42 -41.09 86.75
C ALA A 8 -10.50 -39.92 86.35
N LEU A 9 -9.30 -39.81 86.93
CA LEU A 9 -8.30 -38.82 86.55
C LEU A 9 -7.71 -39.11 85.17
N ALA A 10 -7.45 -40.39 84.86
CA ALA A 10 -6.95 -40.82 83.55
C ALA A 10 -8.01 -40.61 82.46
N GLU A 11 -9.27 -40.99 82.71
CA GLU A 11 -10.38 -40.71 81.79
C GLU A 11 -10.63 -39.20 81.62
N GLY A 12 -10.50 -38.41 82.70
CA GLY A 12 -10.56 -36.96 82.64
C GLY A 12 -9.42 -36.34 81.84
N ASN A 13 -8.20 -36.88 81.95
CA ASN A 13 -7.04 -36.43 81.20
C ASN A 13 -7.12 -36.82 79.72
N ASP A 14 -7.56 -38.04 79.39
CA ASP A 14 -7.79 -38.48 78.01
C ASP A 14 -8.93 -37.69 77.35
N CYS A 15 -9.99 -37.38 78.10
CA CYS A 15 -11.07 -36.51 77.63
C CYS A 15 -10.57 -35.08 77.38
N ALA A 16 -9.71 -34.55 78.26
CA ALA A 16 -9.09 -33.25 78.08
C ALA A 16 -8.15 -33.23 76.87
N ASP A 17 -7.30 -34.23 76.68
CA ASP A 17 -6.38 -34.33 75.54
C ASP A 17 -7.12 -34.47 74.20
N ASN A 18 -8.23 -35.22 74.17
CA ASN A 18 -9.10 -35.29 73.00
C ASN A 18 -9.79 -33.95 72.73
N LEU A 19 -10.28 -33.27 73.78
CA LEU A 19 -10.88 -31.93 73.64
C LEU A 19 -9.86 -30.91 73.16
N PHE A 20 -8.62 -30.95 73.67
CA PHE A 20 -7.54 -30.08 73.23
C PHE A 20 -7.14 -30.34 71.78
N LYS A 21 -7.03 -31.61 71.36
CA LYS A 21 -6.80 -31.95 69.95
C LYS A 21 -7.90 -31.43 69.03
N ASP A 22 -9.16 -31.55 69.45
CA ASP A 22 -10.29 -31.04 68.68
C ASP A 22 -10.31 -29.51 68.61
N VAL A 23 -9.99 -28.82 69.70
CA VAL A 23 -9.91 -27.37 69.76
C VAL A 23 -8.71 -26.85 68.95
N LEU A 24 -7.54 -27.50 69.07
CA LEU A 24 -6.35 -27.21 68.26
C LEU A 24 -6.62 -27.46 66.77
N GLY A 25 -7.27 -28.56 66.40
CA GLY A 25 -7.63 -28.85 65.02
C GLY A 25 -8.66 -27.86 64.44
N ARG A 26 -9.61 -27.39 65.25
CA ARG A 26 -10.54 -26.32 64.84
C ARG A 26 -9.84 -24.96 64.72
N LYS A 27 -8.91 -24.66 65.63
CA LYS A 27 -8.08 -23.46 65.57
C LYS A 27 -7.18 -23.48 64.33
N ASP A 28 -6.51 -24.59 64.04
CA ASP A 28 -5.66 -24.75 62.86
C ASP A 28 -6.47 -24.65 61.56
N LYS A 29 -7.67 -25.22 61.51
CA LYS A 29 -8.59 -25.02 60.38
C LYS A 29 -8.99 -23.55 60.24
N ALA A 30 -9.35 -22.88 61.33
CA ALA A 30 -9.71 -21.47 61.31
C ALA A 30 -8.53 -20.58 60.87
N ASP A 31 -7.33 -20.84 61.39
CA ASP A 31 -6.10 -20.12 61.05
C ASP A 31 -5.65 -20.41 59.61
N ALA A 32 -5.79 -21.65 59.12
CA ALA A 32 -5.55 -21.99 57.72
C ALA A 32 -6.54 -21.29 56.79
N THR A 33 -7.82 -21.26 57.15
CA THR A 33 -8.85 -20.56 56.37
C THR A 33 -8.59 -19.05 56.37
N ARG A 34 -8.18 -18.49 57.52
CA ARG A 34 -7.82 -17.08 57.65
C ARG A 34 -6.58 -16.73 56.81
N ASN A 35 -5.55 -17.56 56.85
CA ASN A 35 -4.34 -17.39 56.04
C ASN A 35 -4.65 -17.48 54.54
N ALA A 36 -5.44 -18.46 54.11
CA ALA A 36 -5.87 -18.58 52.71
C ALA A 36 -6.65 -17.34 52.26
N LEU A 37 -7.55 -16.83 53.09
CA LEU A 37 -8.37 -15.66 52.79
C LEU A 37 -7.52 -14.38 52.75
N GLN A 38 -6.55 -14.25 53.64
CA GLN A 38 -5.59 -13.13 53.65
C GLN A 38 -4.68 -13.14 52.42
N VAL A 39 -4.23 -14.33 51.98
CA VAL A 39 -3.46 -14.51 50.74
C VAL A 39 -4.33 -14.16 49.53
N LEU A 40 -5.58 -14.63 49.47
CA LEU A 40 -6.52 -14.28 48.38
C LEU A 40 -6.84 -12.79 48.32
N GLN A 41 -6.98 -12.12 49.47
CA GLN A 41 -7.21 -10.67 49.51
C GLN A 41 -5.95 -9.89 49.09
N ARG A 42 -4.77 -10.32 49.53
CA ARG A 42 -3.49 -9.67 49.21
C ARG A 42 -3.10 -9.85 47.73
N PHE A 43 -3.40 -11.01 47.16
CA PHE A 43 -3.09 -11.35 45.76
C PHE A 43 -4.33 -11.37 44.86
N LYS A 44 -5.42 -10.71 45.27
CA LYS A 44 -6.67 -10.60 44.51
C LYS A 44 -6.41 -10.18 43.06
N PHE A 45 -5.50 -9.22 42.87
CA PHE A 45 -5.05 -8.74 41.56
C PHE A 45 -4.49 -9.85 40.66
N PHE A 46 -3.67 -10.75 41.20
CA PHE A 46 -3.04 -11.84 40.45
C PHE A 46 -4.05 -12.93 40.04
N PHE A 47 -4.97 -13.27 40.94
CA PHE A 47 -6.05 -14.22 40.63
C PHE A 47 -7.11 -13.64 39.68
N SER A 48 -7.32 -12.32 39.71
CA SER A 48 -8.20 -11.64 38.76
C SER A 48 -7.52 -11.30 37.43
N LEU A 49 -6.20 -11.45 37.33
CA LEU A 49 -5.42 -11.01 36.18
C LEU A 49 -5.87 -11.69 34.87
N PRO A 50 -6.09 -13.02 34.81
CA PRO A 50 -6.58 -13.67 33.59
C PRO A 50 -7.94 -13.11 33.13
N CYS A 51 -8.88 -12.95 34.06
CA CYS A 51 -10.21 -12.41 33.75
C CYS A 51 -10.17 -10.92 33.38
N ALA A 52 -9.27 -10.15 33.99
CA ALA A 52 -9.04 -8.75 33.66
C ALA A 52 -8.44 -8.61 32.26
N ILE A 53 -7.47 -9.47 31.90
CA ILE A 53 -6.89 -9.52 30.56
C ILE A 53 -7.99 -9.81 29.53
N ASP A 54 -8.81 -10.85 29.72
CA ASP A 54 -9.91 -11.17 28.79
C ASP A 54 -10.93 -10.02 28.65
N ARG A 55 -11.22 -9.33 29.75
CA ARG A 55 -12.12 -8.17 29.73
C ARG A 55 -11.51 -7.00 28.98
N ASN A 56 -10.24 -6.70 29.24
CA ASN A 56 -9.52 -5.58 28.62
C ASN A 56 -9.25 -5.83 27.12
N ILE A 57 -9.05 -7.09 26.71
CA ILE A 57 -8.98 -7.48 25.29
C ILE A 57 -10.31 -7.18 24.59
N LYS A 58 -11.45 -7.46 25.25
CA LYS A 58 -12.79 -7.18 24.71
C LYS A 58 -13.14 -5.70 24.67
N THR A 59 -12.65 -4.89 25.62
CA THR A 59 -12.86 -3.43 25.60
C THR A 59 -11.89 -2.69 24.66
N GLY A 60 -10.80 -3.33 24.25
CA GLY A 60 -9.81 -2.74 23.34
C GLY A 60 -8.69 -1.95 24.05
N ASP A 61 -8.63 -2.01 25.38
CA ASP A 61 -7.63 -1.31 26.20
C ASP A 61 -6.33 -2.12 26.32
N TYR A 62 -5.63 -2.24 25.20
CA TYR A 62 -4.41 -3.06 25.09
C TYR A 62 -3.25 -2.55 25.95
N ASP A 63 -3.15 -1.24 26.19
CA ASP A 63 -2.14 -0.62 27.06
C ASP A 63 -2.25 -1.12 28.52
N LEU A 64 -3.47 -1.29 29.01
CA LEU A 64 -3.73 -1.75 30.36
C LEU A 64 -3.31 -3.21 30.54
N VAL A 65 -3.60 -4.05 29.53
CA VAL A 65 -3.16 -5.46 29.49
C VAL A 65 -1.63 -5.55 29.62
N ILE A 66 -0.90 -4.71 28.89
CA ILE A 66 0.56 -4.69 28.89
C ILE A 66 1.11 -4.19 30.23
N SER A 67 0.52 -3.12 30.78
CA SER A 67 0.93 -2.58 32.10
C SER A 67 0.70 -3.59 33.22
N ASP A 68 -0.48 -4.24 33.21
CA ASP A 68 -0.85 -5.24 34.20
C ASP A 68 0.02 -6.50 34.09
N TYR A 69 0.35 -6.93 32.88
CA TYR A 69 1.30 -8.02 32.67
C TYR A 69 2.72 -7.68 33.14
N ALA A 70 3.25 -6.50 32.77
CA ALA A 70 4.58 -6.07 33.20
C ALA A 70 4.68 -5.94 34.73
N ARG A 71 3.60 -5.47 35.36
CA ARG A 71 3.47 -5.42 36.82
C ARG A 71 3.40 -6.82 37.42
N ALA A 72 2.63 -7.73 36.83
CA ALA A 72 2.55 -9.12 37.29
C ALA A 72 3.91 -9.82 37.20
N LYS A 73 4.63 -9.68 36.07
CA LYS A 73 5.97 -10.27 35.86
C LYS A 73 7.00 -9.75 36.87
N THR A 74 6.96 -8.44 37.17
CA THR A 74 7.88 -7.81 38.14
C THR A 74 7.59 -8.21 39.58
N LEU A 75 6.31 -8.30 39.96
CA LEU A 75 5.90 -8.60 41.33
C LEU A 75 5.96 -10.11 41.65
N TYR A 76 5.72 -10.97 40.67
CA TYR A 76 5.50 -12.41 40.89
C TYR A 76 6.51 -13.33 40.20
N GLY A 77 7.38 -12.82 39.32
CA GLY A 77 8.36 -13.63 38.58
C GLY A 77 9.44 -14.34 39.43
N LYS A 78 9.43 -14.18 40.76
CA LYS A 78 10.37 -14.83 41.69
C LYS A 78 9.69 -15.70 42.76
N THR A 79 8.37 -15.91 42.69
CA THR A 79 7.64 -16.60 43.76
C THR A 79 7.49 -18.10 43.46
N ASP A 80 8.12 -18.96 44.28
CA ASP A 80 8.22 -20.41 44.04
C ASP A 80 7.05 -21.23 44.62
N VAL A 81 5.82 -20.70 44.50
CA VAL A 81 4.63 -21.33 45.08
C VAL A 81 3.79 -21.97 43.97
N ASN A 82 3.49 -23.26 44.07
CA ASN A 82 2.82 -24.06 43.02
C ASN A 82 1.46 -23.49 42.55
N VAL A 83 0.70 -22.85 43.44
CA VAL A 83 -0.56 -22.17 43.08
C VAL A 83 -0.31 -20.98 42.16
N PHE A 84 0.76 -20.23 42.41
CA PHE A 84 1.14 -19.10 41.57
C PHE A 84 1.65 -19.56 40.21
N LYS A 85 2.41 -20.67 40.15
CA LYS A 85 2.83 -21.28 38.87
C LYS A 85 1.65 -21.66 37.97
N LYS A 86 0.55 -22.14 38.55
CA LYS A 86 -0.66 -22.52 37.78
C LYS A 86 -1.38 -21.29 37.21
N VAL A 87 -1.46 -20.21 37.99
CA VAL A 87 -2.05 -18.95 37.53
C VAL A 87 -1.13 -18.25 36.53
N ASP A 88 0.19 -18.33 36.73
CA ASP A 88 1.20 -17.79 35.80
C ASP A 88 1.14 -18.51 34.44
N ALA A 89 0.99 -19.84 34.44
CA ALA A 89 0.77 -20.61 33.22
C ALA A 89 -0.52 -20.22 32.49
N GLU A 90 -1.62 -20.00 33.23
CA GLU A 90 -2.88 -19.51 32.67
C GLU A 90 -2.73 -18.10 32.09
N VAL A 91 -2.07 -17.19 32.80
CA VAL A 91 -1.78 -15.82 32.35
C VAL A 91 -0.94 -15.85 31.07
N GLU A 92 0.11 -16.66 31.03
CA GLU A 92 0.98 -16.79 29.85
C GLU A 92 0.22 -17.38 28.65
N GLU A 93 -0.69 -18.35 28.85
CA GLU A 93 -1.55 -18.87 27.78
C GLU A 93 -2.47 -17.78 27.21
N ARG A 94 -3.11 -16.97 28.08
CA ARG A 94 -3.98 -15.86 27.63
C ARG A 94 -3.16 -14.80 26.89
N ILE A 95 -1.94 -14.54 27.33
CA ILE A 95 -1.03 -13.60 26.67
C ILE A 95 -0.54 -14.15 25.35
N GLN A 96 -0.31 -15.46 25.23
CA GLN A 96 0.01 -16.08 23.95
C GLN A 96 -1.14 -15.96 22.96
N ASN A 97 -2.39 -16.15 23.42
CA ASN A 97 -3.57 -15.90 22.59
C ASN A 97 -3.70 -14.41 22.21
N PHE A 98 -3.38 -13.50 23.12
CA PHE A 98 -3.36 -12.07 22.86
C PHE A 98 -2.27 -11.67 21.85
N ARG A 99 -1.06 -12.26 21.96
CA ARG A 99 0.03 -12.12 20.98
C ARG A 99 -0.43 -12.54 19.59
N ARG A 100 -1.07 -13.71 19.46
CA ARG A 100 -1.63 -14.20 18.18
C ARG A 100 -2.71 -13.27 17.66
N PHE A 101 -3.58 -12.74 18.53
CA PHE A 101 -4.63 -11.80 18.14
C PHE A 101 -4.06 -10.48 17.62
N ILE A 102 -3.08 -9.89 18.30
CA ILE A 102 -2.42 -8.66 17.84
C ILE A 102 -1.66 -8.92 16.53
N HIS A 103 -1.01 -10.07 16.39
CA HIS A 103 -0.33 -10.46 15.15
C HIS A 103 -1.31 -10.58 13.98
N ALA A 104 -2.44 -11.26 14.17
CA ALA A 104 -3.50 -11.33 13.16
C ALA A 104 -4.02 -9.95 12.78
N LYS A 105 -4.28 -9.08 13.77
CA LYS A 105 -4.74 -7.70 13.54
C LYS A 105 -3.68 -6.82 12.85
N LEU A 106 -2.39 -7.07 13.07
CA LEU A 106 -1.30 -6.40 12.36
C LEU A 106 -1.21 -6.84 10.89
N MET A 107 -1.61 -8.08 10.61
CA MET A 107 -1.66 -8.62 9.24
C MET A 107 -2.91 -8.19 8.46
N GLU A 108 -3.93 -7.68 9.15
CA GLU A 108 -5.10 -7.06 8.53
C GLU A 108 -4.74 -5.68 7.96
N LEU A 109 -4.86 -5.55 6.63
CA LEU A 109 -4.65 -4.31 5.88
C LEU A 109 -5.94 -4.00 5.10
N PRO A 110 -6.33 -2.72 4.96
CA PRO A 110 -5.61 -1.50 5.33
C PRO A 110 -5.82 -1.09 6.79
N THR A 111 -4.73 -0.81 7.50
CA THR A 111 -4.74 -0.22 8.86
C THR A 111 -3.95 1.09 8.85
N PRO A 112 -4.38 2.12 9.60
CA PRO A 112 -3.69 3.39 9.61
C PRO A 112 -2.30 3.26 10.27
N LEU A 113 -1.33 4.01 9.75
CA LEU A 113 0.07 3.96 10.20
C LEU A 113 0.25 4.08 11.72
N GLU A 114 -0.54 4.93 12.38
CA GLU A 114 -0.45 5.12 13.84
C GLU A 114 -0.97 3.92 14.64
N GLU A 115 -1.95 3.19 14.12
CA GLU A 115 -2.40 1.93 14.72
C GLU A 115 -1.35 0.85 14.50
N GLN A 116 -0.76 0.74 13.32
CA GLN A 116 0.34 -0.19 13.05
C GLN A 116 1.52 0.06 14.00
N LYS A 117 1.95 1.32 14.18
CA LYS A 117 3.00 1.68 15.15
C LYS A 117 2.62 1.35 16.59
N LYS A 118 1.34 1.49 16.98
CA LYS A 118 0.87 1.11 18.33
C LYS A 118 0.89 -0.41 18.51
N LEU A 119 0.36 -1.16 17.56
CA LEU A 119 0.35 -2.62 17.58
C LEU A 119 1.77 -3.20 17.61
N ILE A 120 2.71 -2.64 16.82
CA ILE A 120 4.12 -3.02 16.85
C ILE A 120 4.73 -2.74 18.23
N ARG A 121 4.45 -1.58 18.85
CA ARG A 121 4.92 -1.28 20.22
C ARG A 121 4.36 -2.28 21.24
N TYR A 122 3.10 -2.67 21.09
CA TYR A 122 2.46 -3.68 21.95
C TYR A 122 3.14 -5.04 21.80
N LEU A 123 3.39 -5.50 20.58
CA LEU A 123 4.09 -6.77 20.33
C LEU A 123 5.51 -6.78 20.87
N ILE A 124 6.25 -5.68 20.72
CA ILE A 124 7.60 -5.53 21.29
C ILE A 124 7.56 -5.54 22.81
N SER A 125 6.53 -4.93 23.41
CA SER A 125 6.37 -4.91 24.87
C SER A 125 5.97 -6.26 25.46
N LEU A 126 5.34 -7.12 24.65
CA LEU A 126 4.93 -8.47 25.01
C LEU A 126 6.03 -9.51 24.75
N GLU A 127 7.24 -9.10 24.37
CA GLU A 127 8.40 -9.98 24.14
C GLU A 127 8.09 -11.16 23.20
N MET A 128 7.59 -10.89 21.98
CA MET A 128 7.47 -11.95 20.98
C MET A 128 8.85 -12.41 20.48
N GLU A 129 9.01 -13.72 20.27
CA GLU A 129 10.13 -14.25 19.50
C GLU A 129 9.97 -13.85 18.03
N GLY A 130 10.92 -13.07 17.50
CA GLY A 130 10.90 -12.58 16.11
C GLY A 130 10.90 -11.06 15.99
N ASP A 131 10.74 -10.57 14.77
CA ASP A 131 10.66 -9.13 14.46
C ASP A 131 9.32 -8.77 13.81
N PRO A 132 8.28 -8.50 14.63
CA PRO A 132 6.94 -8.22 14.13
C PRO A 132 6.85 -6.94 13.29
N ALA A 133 7.78 -6.02 13.49
CA ALA A 133 7.84 -4.79 12.71
C ALA A 133 8.28 -5.08 11.27
N TRP A 134 9.27 -5.97 11.10
CA TRP A 134 9.73 -6.41 9.79
C TRP A 134 8.67 -7.23 9.03
N GLU A 135 7.97 -8.13 9.73
CA GLU A 135 6.87 -8.89 9.12
C GLU A 135 5.73 -7.98 8.66
N CYS A 136 5.39 -6.94 9.43
CA CYS A 136 4.41 -5.94 9.02
C CYS A 136 4.82 -5.19 7.75
N ILE A 137 6.08 -4.75 7.67
CA ILE A 137 6.61 -4.05 6.48
C ILE A 137 6.55 -4.98 5.26
N SER A 138 6.97 -6.23 5.42
CA SER A 138 6.93 -7.24 4.35
C SER A 138 5.50 -7.52 3.88
N ASN A 139 4.54 -7.61 4.81
CA ASN A 139 3.13 -7.80 4.50
C ASN A 139 2.54 -6.58 3.79
N GLN A 140 2.86 -5.36 4.23
CA GLN A 140 2.40 -4.12 3.61
C GLN A 140 2.96 -3.95 2.19
N GLN A 141 4.23 -4.29 1.96
CA GLN A 141 4.80 -4.33 0.62
C GLN A 141 4.07 -5.35 -0.27
N LYS A 142 3.87 -6.58 0.21
CA LYS A 142 3.19 -7.64 -0.55
C LYS A 142 1.74 -7.26 -0.88
N TRP A 143 1.03 -6.70 0.08
CA TRP A 143 -0.34 -6.21 -0.10
C TRP A 143 -0.39 -5.05 -1.10
N LEU A 144 0.57 -4.12 -1.05
CA LEU A 144 0.66 -3.03 -2.02
C LEU A 144 0.89 -3.56 -3.44
N LEU A 145 1.84 -4.50 -3.62
CA LEU A 145 2.09 -5.12 -4.91
C LEU A 145 0.84 -5.85 -5.44
N ASP A 146 0.16 -6.61 -4.59
CA ASP A 146 -1.09 -7.29 -4.95
C ASP A 146 -2.19 -6.29 -5.32
N LEU A 147 -2.30 -5.17 -4.60
CA LEU A 147 -3.25 -4.10 -4.91
C LEU A 147 -2.98 -3.45 -6.28
N LEU A 148 -1.71 -3.21 -6.63
CA LEU A 148 -1.34 -2.69 -7.96
C LEU A 148 -1.69 -3.68 -9.08
N LEU A 149 -1.41 -4.98 -8.86
CA LEU A 149 -1.72 -6.04 -9.83
C LEU A 149 -3.23 -6.24 -10.00
N ARG A 150 -4.00 -6.24 -8.91
CA ARG A 150 -5.47 -6.30 -8.96
C ARG A 150 -6.08 -5.11 -9.67
N CYS A 151 -5.58 -3.90 -9.41
CA CYS A 151 -6.00 -2.69 -10.12
C CYS A 151 -5.82 -2.87 -11.64
N LYS A 152 -4.68 -3.41 -12.06
CA LYS A 152 -4.44 -3.74 -13.47
C LYS A 152 -5.44 -4.78 -14.01
N ASP A 153 -5.62 -5.91 -13.31
CA ASP A 153 -6.52 -6.98 -13.77
C ASP A 153 -7.99 -6.51 -13.87
N GLU A 154 -8.47 -5.72 -12.91
CA GLU A 154 -9.81 -5.14 -12.92
C GLU A 154 -10.03 -4.22 -14.13
N HIS A 155 -9.05 -3.37 -14.46
CA HIS A 155 -9.17 -2.44 -15.59
C HIS A 155 -9.05 -3.16 -16.94
N ILE A 156 -8.21 -4.21 -17.03
CA ILE A 156 -8.14 -5.05 -18.24
C ILE A 156 -9.48 -5.77 -18.46
N GLU A 157 -10.11 -6.31 -17.41
CA GLU A 157 -11.42 -6.98 -17.55
C GLU A 157 -12.55 -5.99 -17.88
N LYS A 158 -12.52 -4.77 -17.31
CA LYS A 158 -13.43 -3.68 -17.69
C LYS A 158 -13.28 -3.29 -19.17
N ASP A 159 -12.06 -3.27 -19.71
CA ASP A 159 -11.87 -2.98 -21.15
C ASP A 159 -12.39 -4.13 -22.03
N LYS A 160 -12.12 -5.39 -21.65
CA LYS A 160 -12.63 -6.57 -22.36
C LYS A 160 -14.15 -6.65 -22.37
N SER A 161 -14.80 -6.33 -21.25
CA SER A 161 -16.27 -6.32 -21.15
C SER A 161 -16.89 -5.19 -21.98
N ALA A 162 -16.35 -3.97 -21.88
CA ALA A 162 -16.78 -2.85 -22.72
C ALA A 162 -16.66 -3.16 -24.22
N SER A 163 -15.63 -3.92 -24.62
CA SER A 163 -15.44 -4.38 -25.99
C SER A 163 -16.54 -5.32 -26.47
N LYS A 164 -16.93 -6.27 -25.62
CA LYS A 164 -17.98 -7.25 -25.94
C LYS A 164 -19.33 -6.55 -26.09
N GLU A 165 -19.63 -5.56 -25.24
CA GLU A 165 -20.85 -4.75 -25.35
C GLU A 165 -20.93 -3.97 -26.66
N LEU A 166 -19.83 -3.34 -27.09
CA LEU A 166 -19.74 -2.64 -28.38
C LEU A 166 -19.94 -3.58 -29.58
N GLN A 167 -19.47 -4.83 -29.51
CA GLN A 167 -19.67 -5.83 -30.56
C GLN A 167 -21.13 -6.32 -30.61
N LEU A 168 -21.80 -6.45 -29.47
CA LEU A 168 -23.21 -6.86 -29.37
C LEU A 168 -24.18 -5.75 -29.84
N MET A 169 -23.80 -4.48 -29.73
CA MET A 169 -24.59 -3.33 -30.19
C MET A 169 -24.47 -3.04 -31.70
N SER A 170 -23.64 -3.76 -32.44
CA SER A 170 -23.56 -3.61 -33.90
C SER A 170 -24.79 -4.26 -34.58
N PRO A 171 -25.65 -3.50 -35.30
CA PRO A 171 -26.88 -4.06 -35.85
C PRO A 171 -26.57 -5.02 -37.00
N LYS A 172 -27.09 -6.25 -36.91
CA LYS A 172 -27.15 -7.20 -38.04
C LYS A 172 -27.75 -6.49 -39.26
N LYS A 173 -26.95 -6.36 -40.32
CA LYS A 173 -27.33 -5.80 -41.62
C LYS A 173 -28.70 -6.33 -42.07
N LYS A 174 -29.74 -5.49 -42.06
CA LYS A 174 -30.87 -5.59 -42.98
C LYS A 174 -30.81 -4.40 -43.93
N LYS A 175 -30.73 -4.72 -45.23
CA LYS A 175 -30.71 -3.77 -46.34
C LYS A 175 -32.01 -2.96 -46.36
N SER A 176 -31.93 -1.63 -46.35
CA SER A 176 -32.57 -0.73 -47.35
C SER A 176 -32.59 0.72 -46.86
N SER A 177 -32.31 1.60 -47.83
CA SER A 177 -32.57 3.06 -47.88
C SER A 177 -31.51 4.02 -47.30
N PRO A 178 -31.03 4.99 -48.11
CA PRO A 178 -30.05 5.98 -47.70
C PRO A 178 -30.74 7.25 -47.19
N MET A 179 -30.54 7.61 -45.92
CA MET A 179 -30.83 8.99 -45.48
C MET A 179 -29.95 9.41 -44.31
N LYS A 180 -29.09 10.40 -44.60
CA LYS A 180 -28.39 11.33 -43.69
C LYS A 180 -27.84 10.75 -42.38
N THR A 181 -26.61 10.24 -42.47
CA THR A 181 -25.69 10.02 -41.37
C THR A 181 -25.30 11.33 -40.67
N LYS A 182 -26.04 11.72 -39.64
CA LYS A 182 -25.48 12.40 -38.46
C LYS A 182 -25.33 11.35 -37.38
N GLY A 183 -24.10 10.95 -37.06
CA GLY A 183 -23.85 9.96 -36.02
C GLY A 183 -22.53 9.22 -36.21
N LYS A 184 -21.40 9.93 -36.10
CA LYS A 184 -20.07 9.33 -36.00
C LYS A 184 -19.19 10.02 -34.94
N THR A 185 -19.79 10.70 -33.96
CA THR A 185 -19.07 11.40 -32.88
C THR A 185 -19.10 10.67 -31.54
N GLY A 186 -19.87 9.58 -31.40
CA GLY A 186 -20.04 8.89 -30.10
C GLY A 186 -18.84 8.07 -29.61
N SER A 187 -17.80 7.87 -30.44
CA SER A 187 -16.61 7.08 -30.05
C SER A 187 -15.44 7.92 -29.53
N LEU A 188 -15.47 9.25 -29.71
CA LEU A 188 -14.39 10.17 -29.31
C LEU A 188 -14.58 10.74 -27.89
N THR A 189 -15.75 10.54 -27.28
CA THR A 189 -16.10 11.16 -25.99
C THR A 189 -16.00 10.21 -24.78
N ARG A 190 -15.74 8.92 -24.99
CA ARG A 190 -15.58 7.98 -23.87
C ARG A 190 -14.11 7.90 -23.49
N VAL A 191 -13.82 8.24 -22.23
CA VAL A 191 -12.48 8.13 -21.65
C VAL A 191 -11.99 6.68 -21.78
N PRO A 192 -10.81 6.44 -22.39
CA PRO A 192 -10.24 5.10 -22.50
C PRO A 192 -9.97 4.48 -21.13
N GLN A 193 -10.13 3.15 -21.01
CA GLN A 193 -9.94 2.46 -19.73
C GLN A 193 -8.48 2.53 -19.24
N GLN A 194 -7.50 2.67 -20.14
CA GLN A 194 -6.10 2.89 -19.80
C GLN A 194 -5.89 4.20 -19.02
N VAL A 195 -6.68 5.24 -19.30
CA VAL A 195 -6.60 6.53 -18.60
C VAL A 195 -7.11 6.39 -17.16
N HIS A 196 -8.26 5.73 -16.97
CA HIS A 196 -8.75 5.44 -15.62
C HIS A 196 -7.80 4.54 -14.84
N PHE A 197 -7.17 3.57 -15.51
CA PHE A 197 -6.18 2.71 -14.88
C PHE A 197 -4.99 3.50 -14.34
N ILE A 198 -4.43 4.43 -15.12
CA ILE A 198 -3.26 5.19 -14.66
C ILE A 198 -3.61 6.17 -13.54
N GLU A 199 -4.81 6.77 -13.57
CA GLU A 199 -5.30 7.64 -12.50
C GLU A 199 -5.48 6.86 -11.19
N ASP A 200 -6.15 5.71 -11.23
CA ASP A 200 -6.36 4.86 -10.05
C ASP A 200 -5.04 4.27 -9.53
N LEU A 201 -4.15 3.83 -10.43
CA LEU A 201 -2.83 3.29 -10.08
C LEU A 201 -1.96 4.34 -9.37
N CYS A 202 -1.87 5.55 -9.95
CA CYS A 202 -1.13 6.66 -9.35
C CYS A 202 -1.71 7.05 -7.99
N LYS A 203 -3.03 7.08 -7.86
CA LYS A 203 -3.71 7.40 -6.60
C LYS A 203 -3.44 6.38 -5.51
N ILE A 204 -3.60 5.09 -5.82
CA ILE A 204 -3.28 3.99 -4.89
C ILE A 204 -1.87 4.16 -4.33
N LEU A 205 -0.91 4.45 -5.21
CA LEU A 205 0.48 4.57 -4.81
C LEU A 205 0.72 5.84 -3.97
N THR A 206 0.20 7.00 -4.37
CA THR A 206 0.34 8.24 -3.61
C THR A 206 -0.31 8.17 -2.23
N ASP A 207 -1.39 7.40 -2.06
CA ASP A 207 -2.09 7.25 -0.77
C ASP A 207 -1.39 6.24 0.16
N THR A 208 -0.90 5.12 -0.36
CA THR A 208 -0.45 3.97 0.47
C THR A 208 1.06 3.83 0.61
N PHE A 209 1.83 4.24 -0.39
CA PHE A 209 3.29 4.11 -0.39
C PHE A 209 4.00 5.00 0.66
N PRO A 210 3.57 6.26 0.90
CA PRO A 210 4.20 7.09 1.92
C PRO A 210 4.14 6.47 3.31
N ASP A 211 3.07 5.74 3.62
CA ASP A 211 2.92 5.07 4.92
C ASP A 211 3.88 3.88 5.05
N LEU A 212 4.04 3.07 4.00
CA LEU A 212 5.05 2.01 3.94
C LEU A 212 6.47 2.59 4.14
N TRP A 213 6.78 3.68 3.44
CA TRP A 213 8.08 4.34 3.54
C TRP A 213 8.34 4.87 4.96
N ARG A 214 7.39 5.61 5.53
CA ARG A 214 7.50 6.14 6.91
C ARG A 214 7.62 5.03 7.94
N LEU A 215 6.92 3.90 7.76
CA LEU A 215 7.02 2.75 8.65
C LEU A 215 8.42 2.13 8.58
N GLY A 216 8.95 1.92 7.38
CA GLY A 216 10.30 1.41 7.18
C GLY A 216 11.38 2.34 7.73
N GLN A 217 11.25 3.66 7.55
CA GLN A 217 12.14 4.65 8.15
C GLN A 217 12.07 4.64 9.68
N ALA A 218 10.88 4.52 10.27
CA ALA A 218 10.70 4.40 11.72
C ALA A 218 11.35 3.11 12.27
N TYR A 219 11.39 2.05 11.47
CA TYR A 219 12.00 0.77 11.81
C TYR A 219 13.53 0.86 11.74
N LEU A 220 14.06 1.35 10.62
CA LEU A 220 15.50 1.52 10.41
C LEU A 220 16.12 2.57 11.35
N SER A 221 15.37 3.61 11.72
CA SER A 221 15.83 4.59 12.72
C SER A 221 15.78 4.09 14.17
N GLY A 222 15.29 2.87 14.41
CA GLY A 222 15.18 2.27 15.75
C GLY A 222 14.11 2.90 16.63
N LYS A 223 13.32 3.87 16.12
CA LYS A 223 12.25 4.55 16.87
C LYS A 223 11.10 3.63 17.27
N LEU A 224 10.94 2.49 16.59
CA LEU A 224 9.95 1.47 16.91
C LEU A 224 10.39 0.54 18.06
N VAL A 225 11.69 0.47 18.38
CA VAL A 225 12.22 -0.37 19.46
C VAL A 225 12.38 0.49 20.72
N LYS A 226 11.96 -0.03 21.88
CA LYS A 226 11.96 0.71 23.15
C LYS A 226 13.32 1.42 23.41
N PRO A 227 13.33 2.64 23.98
CA PRO A 227 14.56 3.39 24.31
C PRO A 227 15.50 2.73 25.34
N GLY A 228 15.22 1.51 25.82
CA GLY A 228 15.94 0.85 26.91
C GLY A 228 16.74 -0.41 26.51
N THR A 229 16.57 -0.93 25.30
CA THR A 229 17.34 -2.10 24.82
C THR A 229 18.61 -1.70 24.05
N MET A 230 18.81 -0.40 23.82
CA MET A 230 20.03 0.14 23.20
C MET A 230 21.11 0.43 24.25
N ALA A 231 21.62 -0.62 24.89
CA ALA A 231 22.92 -0.53 25.56
C ALA A 231 24.10 -0.52 24.56
N LYS A 232 23.86 -0.65 23.25
CA LYS A 232 24.91 -0.66 22.20
C LYS A 232 24.47 -0.09 20.85
N GLY A 233 24.15 1.21 20.77
CA GLY A 233 24.11 2.00 19.52
C GLY A 233 23.18 1.52 18.39
N PRO A 234 23.05 2.28 17.29
CA PRO A 234 22.21 1.90 16.16
C PRO A 234 22.98 0.90 15.29
N LYS A 235 22.91 -0.40 15.61
CA LYS A 235 23.22 -1.44 14.63
C LYS A 235 21.94 -1.82 13.89
N VAL A 236 21.54 -0.97 12.95
CA VAL A 236 20.62 -1.39 11.89
C VAL A 236 21.29 -2.56 11.19
N ASP A 237 20.61 -3.71 11.13
CA ASP A 237 21.10 -4.87 10.41
C ASP A 237 21.31 -4.48 8.93
N PRO A 238 22.57 -4.43 8.43
CA PRO A 238 22.84 -3.97 7.06
C PRO A 238 22.11 -4.81 6.02
N VAL A 239 21.81 -6.08 6.35
CA VAL A 239 21.04 -6.98 5.49
C VAL A 239 19.58 -6.50 5.38
N LYS A 240 18.94 -6.13 6.49
CA LYS A 240 17.55 -5.64 6.48
C LYS A 240 17.43 -4.28 5.81
N HIS A 241 18.45 -3.42 5.95
CA HIS A 241 18.50 -2.15 5.23
C HIS A 241 18.56 -2.36 3.70
N GLN A 242 19.40 -3.29 3.24
CA GLN A 242 19.46 -3.67 1.82
C GLN A 242 18.14 -4.30 1.35
N GLN A 243 17.54 -5.19 2.14
CA GLN A 243 16.26 -5.80 1.82
C GLN A 243 15.16 -4.74 1.72
N PHE A 244 15.11 -3.76 2.63
CA PHE A 244 14.11 -2.69 2.57
C PHE A 244 14.29 -1.82 1.33
N LYS A 245 15.53 -1.43 0.99
CA LYS A 245 15.82 -0.75 -0.28
C LYS A 245 15.32 -1.54 -1.48
N LYS A 246 15.56 -2.86 -1.50
CA LYS A 246 15.05 -3.75 -2.53
C LYS A 246 13.52 -3.78 -2.57
N MET A 247 12.84 -3.83 -1.42
CA MET A 247 11.38 -3.81 -1.36
C MET A 247 10.78 -2.55 -1.99
N ILE A 248 11.40 -1.40 -1.71
CA ILE A 248 11.00 -0.12 -2.28
C ILE A 248 11.24 -0.08 -3.78
N LEU A 249 12.41 -0.56 -4.22
CA LEU A 249 12.73 -0.69 -5.64
C LEU A 249 11.75 -1.62 -6.38
N ASP A 250 11.37 -2.75 -5.77
CA ASP A 250 10.42 -3.70 -6.36
C ASP A 250 9.06 -3.04 -6.59
N VAL A 251 8.60 -2.19 -5.67
CA VAL A 251 7.33 -1.45 -5.82
C VAL A 251 7.44 -0.40 -6.92
N THR A 252 8.50 0.42 -6.92
CA THR A 252 8.68 1.46 -7.95
C THR A 252 8.86 0.86 -9.34
N GLN A 253 9.60 -0.25 -9.45
CA GLN A 253 9.79 -0.95 -10.73
C GLN A 253 8.49 -1.60 -11.21
N THR A 254 7.69 -2.17 -10.30
CA THR A 254 6.38 -2.74 -10.64
C THR A 254 5.45 -1.65 -11.18
N LEU A 255 5.41 -0.47 -10.56
CA LEU A 255 4.69 0.69 -11.11
C LEU A 255 5.16 1.01 -12.53
N SER A 256 6.47 1.20 -12.72
CA SER A 256 7.04 1.56 -14.02
C SER A 256 6.71 0.53 -15.09
N ASN A 257 6.80 -0.76 -14.76
CA ASN A 257 6.50 -1.84 -15.70
C ASN A 257 5.00 -1.95 -16.01
N LEU A 258 4.10 -1.70 -15.05
CA LEU A 258 2.65 -1.68 -15.28
C LEU A 258 2.23 -0.53 -16.20
N VAL A 259 2.82 0.66 -16.00
CA VAL A 259 2.58 1.81 -16.87
C VAL A 259 3.17 1.57 -18.26
N ARG A 260 4.39 1.05 -18.35
CA ARG A 260 5.01 0.66 -19.64
C ARG A 260 4.19 -0.39 -20.37
N ALA A 261 3.68 -1.41 -19.68
CA ALA A 261 2.81 -2.41 -20.31
C ALA A 261 1.51 -1.81 -20.89
N ALA A 262 0.98 -0.73 -20.31
CA ALA A 262 -0.24 -0.07 -20.77
C ALA A 262 -0.02 0.88 -21.96
N PHE A 263 1.09 1.61 -21.99
CA PHE A 263 1.31 2.70 -22.96
C PHE A 263 2.53 2.50 -23.89
N LEU A 264 3.49 1.67 -23.49
CA LEU A 264 4.82 1.51 -24.08
C LEU A 264 5.29 0.04 -24.05
N PRO A 265 4.57 -0.89 -24.71
CA PRO A 265 4.91 -2.32 -24.65
C PRO A 265 6.29 -2.64 -25.25
N THR A 266 6.85 -1.75 -26.07
CA THR A 266 8.20 -1.85 -26.66
C THR A 266 9.32 -1.50 -25.68
N ASN A 267 9.04 -0.75 -24.61
CA ASN A 267 10.06 -0.27 -23.66
C ASN A 267 10.15 -1.14 -22.40
N LEU A 268 9.48 -2.30 -22.38
CA LEU A 268 9.70 -3.31 -21.35
C LEU A 268 11.11 -3.91 -21.52
N PRO A 269 11.85 -4.17 -20.43
CA PRO A 269 13.18 -4.77 -20.50
C PRO A 269 13.22 -6.01 -21.43
N GLU A 270 14.19 -6.03 -22.34
CA GLU A 270 14.35 -7.11 -23.32
C GLU A 270 14.60 -8.47 -22.64
N ASP A 271 15.22 -8.45 -21.46
CA ASP A 271 15.57 -9.63 -20.66
C ASP A 271 14.38 -10.31 -19.97
N LEU A 272 13.19 -9.70 -19.99
CA LEU A 272 11.99 -10.28 -19.37
C LEU A 272 11.44 -11.43 -20.23
N THR A 273 11.24 -12.58 -19.60
CA THR A 273 10.58 -13.72 -20.24
C THR A 273 9.13 -13.37 -20.62
N LEU A 274 8.59 -14.04 -21.64
CA LEU A 274 7.20 -13.83 -22.08
C LEU A 274 6.20 -14.00 -20.92
N ASP A 275 6.42 -14.98 -20.04
CA ASP A 275 5.59 -15.19 -18.85
C ASP A 275 5.65 -14.02 -17.86
N GLU A 276 6.80 -13.36 -17.70
CA GLU A 276 6.93 -12.18 -16.85
C GLU A 276 6.26 -10.96 -17.46
N ARG A 277 6.35 -10.80 -18.79
CA ARG A 277 5.61 -9.76 -19.51
C ARG A 277 4.10 -9.93 -19.36
N HIS A 278 3.61 -11.17 -19.41
CA HIS A 278 2.19 -11.47 -19.20
C HIS A 278 1.71 -11.12 -17.78
N LYS A 279 2.58 -11.18 -16.75
CA LYS A 279 2.23 -10.75 -15.38
C LYS A 279 1.88 -9.27 -15.30
N PHE A 280 2.55 -8.42 -16.07
CA PHE A 280 2.27 -6.98 -16.17
C PHE A 280 1.04 -6.64 -17.02
N GLY A 281 0.43 -7.65 -17.64
CA GLY A 281 -0.83 -7.56 -18.40
C GLY A 281 -0.65 -7.26 -19.87
N ILE A 282 -1.54 -7.82 -20.67
CA ILE A 282 -1.64 -7.56 -22.11
C ILE A 282 -2.87 -6.68 -22.32
N TRP A 283 -2.61 -5.43 -22.66
CA TRP A 283 -3.66 -4.49 -23.04
C TRP A 283 -4.08 -4.76 -24.49
N PRO A 284 -5.38 -4.65 -24.83
CA PRO A 284 -5.82 -4.78 -26.22
C PRO A 284 -5.12 -3.74 -27.10
N GLU A 285 -4.80 -4.09 -28.36
CA GLU A 285 -4.14 -3.23 -29.37
C GLU A 285 -5.03 -2.04 -29.83
N ARG A 286 -5.60 -1.30 -28.89
CA ARG A 286 -6.22 -0.01 -29.14
C ARG A 286 -5.30 1.06 -28.62
N HIS A 287 -4.79 1.85 -29.56
CA HIS A 287 -4.04 3.06 -29.26
C HIS A 287 -4.92 3.99 -28.43
N THR A 288 -4.39 4.43 -27.29
CA THR A 288 -5.01 5.51 -26.53
C THR A 288 -4.99 6.75 -27.43
N PRO A 289 -6.13 7.42 -27.68
CA PRO A 289 -6.13 8.61 -28.52
C PRO A 289 -5.14 9.65 -27.99
N GLY A 290 -4.39 10.27 -28.91
CA GLY A 290 -3.32 11.22 -28.56
C GLY A 290 -3.78 12.33 -27.61
N ALA A 291 -5.03 12.77 -27.73
CA ALA A 291 -5.64 13.80 -26.86
C ALA A 291 -5.62 13.47 -25.35
N TRP A 292 -5.61 12.18 -24.96
CA TRP A 292 -5.61 11.77 -23.56
C TRP A 292 -4.21 11.56 -22.98
N LEU A 293 -3.18 11.40 -23.82
CA LEU A 293 -1.81 11.17 -23.36
C LEU A 293 -1.24 12.32 -22.52
N PRO A 294 -1.46 13.61 -22.86
CA PRO A 294 -1.07 14.74 -22.01
C PRO A 294 -1.55 14.60 -20.56
N GLN A 295 -2.80 14.17 -20.37
CA GLN A 295 -3.37 13.96 -19.04
C GLN A 295 -2.70 12.79 -18.31
N CYS A 296 -2.48 11.66 -18.98
CA CYS A 296 -1.76 10.51 -18.42
C CYS A 296 -0.36 10.90 -17.95
N VAL A 297 0.39 11.66 -18.77
CA VAL A 297 1.73 12.12 -18.40
C VAL A 297 1.68 13.06 -17.19
N ARG A 298 0.72 14.00 -17.13
CA ARG A 298 0.55 14.87 -15.95
C ARG A 298 0.27 14.06 -14.68
N CYS A 299 -0.58 13.04 -14.77
CA CYS A 299 -0.89 12.14 -13.65
C CYS A 299 0.36 11.40 -13.15
N VAL A 300 1.10 10.77 -14.06
CA VAL A 300 2.36 10.06 -13.73
C VAL A 300 3.38 11.01 -13.11
N ARG A 301 3.62 12.17 -13.73
CA ARG A 301 4.58 13.16 -13.21
C ARG A 301 4.19 13.68 -11.82
N SER A 302 2.89 13.90 -11.57
CA SER A 302 2.40 14.28 -10.24
C SER A 302 2.65 13.18 -9.20
N CYS A 303 2.42 11.92 -9.58
CA CYS A 303 2.70 10.76 -8.74
C CYS A 303 4.20 10.66 -8.43
N VAL A 304 5.05 10.68 -9.47
CA VAL A 304 6.53 10.63 -9.35
C VAL A 304 7.02 11.73 -8.42
N ASN A 305 6.60 12.99 -8.60
CA ASN A 305 7.02 14.08 -7.72
C ASN A 305 6.59 13.89 -6.26
N SER A 306 5.39 13.35 -6.04
CA SER A 306 4.91 13.03 -4.70
C SER A 306 5.81 11.97 -4.05
N LEU A 307 6.30 11.00 -4.82
CA LEU A 307 7.24 9.97 -4.35
C LEU A 307 8.65 10.53 -4.12
N LEU A 308 9.15 11.40 -5.01
CA LEU A 308 10.47 12.03 -4.88
C LEU A 308 10.56 12.89 -3.61
N SER A 309 9.44 13.49 -3.17
CA SER A 309 9.37 14.23 -1.91
C SER A 309 9.68 13.40 -0.66
N LEU A 310 9.70 12.06 -0.78
CA LEU A 310 9.95 11.13 0.31
C LEU A 310 11.44 10.79 0.52
N GLU A 311 12.37 11.37 -0.25
CA GLU A 311 13.83 11.10 -0.16
C GLU A 311 14.18 9.61 -0.35
N LEU A 312 13.74 9.04 -1.48
CA LEU A 312 13.91 7.62 -1.80
C LEU A 312 15.37 7.23 -2.14
N PRO A 313 15.71 5.92 -2.17
CA PRO A 313 17.01 5.46 -2.67
C PRO A 313 17.27 5.90 -4.11
N SER A 314 18.55 6.12 -4.46
CA SER A 314 19.00 6.55 -5.80
C SER A 314 18.40 5.71 -6.93
N ASP A 315 18.43 4.39 -6.78
CA ASP A 315 18.02 3.45 -7.82
C ASP A 315 16.50 3.53 -8.08
N SER A 316 15.72 3.79 -7.03
CA SER A 316 14.27 4.02 -7.14
C SER A 316 13.96 5.36 -7.81
N ILE A 317 14.75 6.40 -7.51
CA ILE A 317 14.63 7.72 -8.13
C ILE A 317 14.94 7.64 -9.63
N GLU A 318 16.00 6.94 -10.00
CA GLU A 318 16.39 6.72 -11.40
C GLU A 318 15.28 6.02 -12.19
N SER A 319 14.75 4.91 -11.67
CA SER A 319 13.62 4.17 -12.30
C SER A 319 12.36 5.04 -12.50
N LEU A 320 12.06 5.95 -11.57
CA LEU A 320 10.92 6.86 -11.68
C LEU A 320 11.15 7.99 -12.69
N HIS A 321 12.38 8.54 -12.76
CA HIS A 321 12.73 9.54 -13.76
C HIS A 321 12.76 8.95 -15.18
N GLU A 322 13.27 7.74 -15.34
CA GLU A 322 13.20 7.01 -16.61
C GLU A 322 11.75 6.81 -17.06
N LEU A 323 10.85 6.40 -16.16
CA LEU A 323 9.43 6.28 -16.48
C LEU A 323 8.81 7.61 -16.93
N ALA A 324 9.11 8.70 -16.23
CA ALA A 324 8.63 10.03 -16.58
C ALA A 324 9.17 10.51 -17.94
N LEU A 325 10.42 10.19 -18.26
CA LEU A 325 11.02 10.47 -19.56
C LEU A 325 10.35 9.65 -20.67
N ASP A 326 10.22 8.34 -20.49
CA ASP A 326 9.57 7.41 -21.42
C ASP A 326 8.17 7.89 -21.79
N MET A 327 7.36 8.23 -20.78
CA MET A 327 5.99 8.72 -20.97
C MET A 327 5.95 10.05 -21.73
N ARG A 328 6.87 10.99 -21.44
CA ARG A 328 6.95 12.27 -22.15
C ARG A 328 7.37 12.08 -23.62
N SER A 329 8.37 11.24 -23.87
CA SER A 329 8.85 10.93 -25.23
C SER A 329 7.75 10.27 -26.08
N ASN A 330 7.05 9.29 -25.51
CA ASN A 330 5.91 8.67 -26.18
C ASN A 330 4.79 9.67 -26.51
N CYS A 331 4.44 10.53 -25.55
CA CYS A 331 3.44 11.56 -25.75
C CYS A 331 3.85 12.52 -26.87
N MET A 332 5.12 12.91 -26.94
CA MET A 332 5.63 13.75 -28.02
C MET A 332 5.46 13.07 -29.38
N ASN A 333 5.93 11.83 -29.52
CA ASN A 333 5.87 11.08 -30.77
C ASN A 333 4.42 10.86 -31.25
N VAL A 334 3.50 10.51 -30.33
CA VAL A 334 2.09 10.31 -30.69
C VAL A 334 1.40 11.61 -31.08
N LEU A 335 1.65 12.71 -30.36
CA LEU A 335 1.05 14.01 -30.70
C LEU A 335 1.55 14.53 -32.06
N LEU A 336 2.86 14.41 -32.33
CA LEU A 336 3.43 14.84 -33.60
C LEU A 336 2.94 13.94 -34.76
N ASN A 337 2.87 12.63 -34.58
CA ASN A 337 2.31 11.74 -35.60
C ASN A 337 0.83 12.01 -35.86
N GLN A 338 0.03 12.24 -34.81
CA GLN A 338 -1.37 12.59 -34.98
C GLN A 338 -1.53 13.91 -35.75
N ALA A 339 -0.69 14.91 -35.46
CA ALA A 339 -0.69 16.16 -36.21
C ALA A 339 -0.36 15.96 -37.69
N ILE A 340 0.62 15.10 -38.02
CA ILE A 340 0.94 14.74 -39.42
C ILE A 340 -0.27 14.10 -40.10
N GLU A 341 -0.90 13.10 -39.47
CA GLU A 341 -2.07 12.41 -40.01
C GLU A 341 -3.27 13.36 -40.21
N ASP A 342 -3.50 14.26 -39.25
CA ASP A 342 -4.58 15.24 -39.32
C ASP A 342 -4.34 16.24 -40.46
N ILE A 343 -3.09 16.67 -40.67
CA ILE A 343 -2.69 17.58 -41.75
C ILE A 343 -2.81 16.92 -43.12
N ASP A 344 -2.33 15.68 -43.28
CA ASP A 344 -2.51 14.89 -44.52
C ASP A 344 -4.01 14.73 -44.86
N GLY A 345 -4.85 14.61 -43.84
CA GLY A 345 -6.30 14.51 -43.95
C GLY A 345 -7.01 15.82 -44.30
N LEU A 346 -6.37 16.98 -44.14
CA LEU A 346 -7.02 18.29 -44.30
C LEU A 346 -7.61 18.50 -45.69
N ASN A 347 -6.96 18.00 -46.75
CA ASN A 347 -7.44 18.16 -48.13
C ASN A 347 -8.86 17.59 -48.33
N SER A 348 -9.19 16.55 -47.55
CA SER A 348 -10.44 15.81 -47.70
C SER A 348 -11.59 16.47 -46.95
N CYS A 349 -11.26 17.37 -46.02
CA CYS A 349 -12.19 18.13 -45.19
C CYS A 349 -12.43 19.55 -45.71
N GLU A 350 -11.73 19.95 -46.77
CA GLU A 350 -11.83 21.29 -47.32
C GLU A 350 -13.20 21.53 -47.98
N THR A 351 -13.87 22.60 -47.55
CA THR A 351 -15.20 23.00 -48.05
C THR A 351 -15.13 23.94 -49.25
N TRP A 352 -13.92 24.33 -49.68
CA TRP A 352 -13.64 25.29 -50.77
C TRP A 352 -14.36 26.64 -50.62
N ALA A 353 -14.77 26.99 -49.39
CA ALA A 353 -15.36 28.27 -49.07
C ALA A 353 -14.26 29.34 -49.02
N VAL A 354 -14.27 30.25 -49.98
CA VAL A 354 -13.29 31.34 -50.09
C VAL A 354 -13.73 32.51 -49.21
N ALA A 355 -12.90 32.88 -48.24
CA ALA A 355 -13.02 34.15 -47.52
C ALA A 355 -12.22 35.20 -48.28
N THR A 356 -12.90 36.27 -48.73
CA THR A 356 -12.26 37.41 -49.39
C THR A 356 -11.92 38.48 -48.35
N ASN A 357 -10.63 38.79 -48.20
CA ASN A 357 -10.17 39.97 -47.47
C ASN A 357 -9.63 41.01 -48.46
N ASP A 358 -9.94 42.29 -48.22
CA ASP A 358 -9.56 43.40 -49.10
C ASP A 358 -8.03 43.59 -49.24
N GLU A 359 -7.23 43.06 -48.30
CA GLU A 359 -5.75 43.18 -48.30
C GLU A 359 -5.01 41.98 -48.91
N ASN A 360 -5.51 40.75 -48.74
CA ASN A 360 -4.77 39.51 -49.06
C ASN A 360 -5.44 38.65 -50.14
N GLY A 361 -6.54 39.11 -50.74
CA GLY A 361 -7.29 38.37 -51.75
C GLY A 361 -8.21 37.29 -51.15
N GLY A 362 -8.54 36.26 -51.94
CA GLY A 362 -9.38 35.14 -51.53
C GLY A 362 -8.57 33.96 -51.01
N VAL A 363 -8.74 33.60 -49.73
CA VAL A 363 -8.08 32.44 -49.11
C VAL A 363 -9.16 31.46 -48.62
N THR A 364 -8.92 30.15 -48.73
CA THR A 364 -9.80 29.15 -48.13
C THR A 364 -9.53 29.01 -46.63
N GLN A 365 -10.32 28.20 -45.93
CA GLN A 365 -10.10 27.96 -44.50
C GLN A 365 -8.89 27.05 -44.20
N LEU A 366 -8.27 26.46 -45.23
CA LEU A 366 -7.22 25.43 -45.09
C LEU A 366 -5.98 25.91 -44.31
N PRO A 367 -5.38 27.09 -44.57
CA PRO A 367 -4.23 27.56 -43.80
C PRO A 367 -4.56 27.82 -42.32
N LEU A 368 -5.78 28.27 -42.02
CA LEU A 368 -6.23 28.49 -40.64
C LEU A 368 -6.40 27.16 -39.89
N LEU A 369 -6.91 26.12 -40.56
CA LEU A 369 -7.03 24.78 -39.97
C LEU A 369 -5.66 24.16 -39.69
N PHE A 370 -4.70 24.32 -40.61
CA PHE A 370 -3.31 23.91 -40.38
C PHE A 370 -2.69 24.66 -39.19
N GLU A 371 -2.81 25.99 -39.17
CA GLU A 371 -2.29 26.81 -38.07
C GLU A 371 -2.87 26.38 -36.71
N ASN A 372 -4.17 26.08 -36.64
CA ASN A 372 -4.81 25.59 -35.43
C ASN A 372 -4.24 24.24 -34.96
N ILE A 373 -4.08 23.27 -35.86
CA ILE A 373 -3.50 21.94 -35.52
C ILE A 373 -2.07 22.09 -34.99
N VAL A 374 -1.25 22.91 -35.65
CA VAL A 374 0.13 23.15 -35.23
C VAL A 374 0.17 23.84 -33.88
N ASN A 375 -0.62 24.89 -33.68
CA ASN A 375 -0.66 25.64 -32.41
C ASN A 375 -1.15 24.77 -31.25
N GLU A 376 -2.20 23.98 -31.42
CA GLU A 376 -2.71 23.05 -30.40
C GLU A 376 -1.66 21.98 -30.04
N THR A 377 -1.01 21.40 -31.05
CA THR A 377 0.07 20.43 -30.87
C THR A 377 1.24 21.03 -30.10
N VAL A 378 1.72 22.20 -30.50
CA VAL A 378 2.83 22.92 -29.84
C VAL A 378 2.46 23.30 -28.41
N GLN A 379 1.22 23.71 -28.15
CA GLN A 379 0.76 24.01 -26.79
C GLN A 379 0.84 22.77 -25.89
N HIS A 380 0.34 21.62 -26.36
CA HIS A 380 0.42 20.36 -25.60
C HIS A 380 1.88 19.91 -25.36
N LEU A 381 2.74 20.03 -26.36
CA LEU A 381 4.17 19.75 -26.22
C LEU A 381 4.83 20.69 -25.22
N HIS A 382 4.53 21.99 -25.28
CA HIS A 382 5.07 22.96 -24.35
C HIS A 382 4.71 22.64 -22.89
N GLU A 383 3.43 22.37 -22.63
CA GLU A 383 2.93 22.10 -21.27
C GLU A 383 3.44 20.77 -20.69
N VAL A 384 3.50 19.71 -21.49
CA VAL A 384 3.70 18.35 -20.96
C VAL A 384 5.12 17.83 -21.16
N VAL A 385 5.75 18.19 -22.28
CA VAL A 385 7.04 17.66 -22.73
C VAL A 385 8.17 18.62 -22.34
N LEU A 386 8.02 19.92 -22.63
CA LEU A 386 9.08 20.93 -22.45
C LEU A 386 9.20 21.47 -21.03
N GLN A 387 8.10 21.64 -20.29
CA GLN A 387 8.18 22.09 -18.90
C GLN A 387 8.82 21.01 -18.02
N THR A 388 10.08 21.20 -17.67
CA THR A 388 10.84 20.36 -16.73
C THR A 388 10.55 20.77 -15.29
N LYS A 389 10.51 19.79 -14.39
CA LYS A 389 10.46 19.99 -12.94
C LYS A 389 11.79 19.61 -12.31
N ASP A 390 12.03 20.05 -11.07
CA ASP A 390 13.28 19.79 -10.35
C ASP A 390 13.65 18.30 -10.37
N GLY A 391 14.84 17.99 -10.90
CA GLY A 391 15.38 16.63 -11.01
C GLY A 391 15.02 15.88 -12.31
N GLU A 392 14.10 16.37 -13.14
CA GLU A 392 13.80 15.75 -14.43
C GLU A 392 14.84 16.12 -15.50
N ALA A 393 15.31 15.13 -16.26
CA ALA A 393 16.16 15.37 -17.42
C ALA A 393 15.40 16.17 -18.50
N GLU A 394 16.12 17.07 -19.16
CA GLU A 394 15.63 17.76 -20.35
C GLU A 394 15.53 16.77 -21.51
N ILE A 395 14.37 16.71 -22.16
CA ILE A 395 14.10 15.71 -23.20
C ILE A 395 15.02 15.90 -24.41
N PHE A 396 15.32 17.16 -24.75
CA PHE A 396 16.13 17.49 -25.93
C PHE A 396 17.64 17.47 -25.68
N GLU A 397 18.11 17.24 -24.46
CA GLU A 397 19.52 16.89 -24.22
C GLU A 397 19.87 15.54 -24.86
N GLN A 398 18.88 14.65 -25.00
CA GLN A 398 19.04 13.38 -25.70
C GLN A 398 19.02 13.58 -27.21
N ARG A 399 20.21 13.54 -27.82
CA ARG A 399 20.40 13.61 -29.28
C ARG A 399 19.46 12.74 -30.12
N PRO A 400 19.13 11.47 -29.76
CA PRO A 400 18.21 10.68 -30.57
C PRO A 400 16.79 11.28 -30.61
N ILE A 401 16.28 11.70 -29.45
CA ILE A 401 14.94 12.30 -29.33
C ILE A 401 14.89 13.64 -30.07
N GLN A 402 15.94 14.46 -29.97
CA GLN A 402 16.02 15.72 -30.71
C GLN A 402 15.98 15.52 -32.23
N LYS A 403 16.69 14.53 -32.75
CA LYS A 403 16.69 14.20 -34.18
C LYS A 403 15.32 13.73 -34.65
N GLU A 404 14.67 12.85 -33.88
CA GLU A 404 13.34 12.34 -34.18
C GLU A 404 12.30 13.46 -34.19
N ALA A 405 12.29 14.32 -33.17
CA ALA A 405 11.40 15.47 -33.11
C ALA A 405 11.61 16.44 -34.28
N THR A 406 12.86 16.72 -34.65
CA THR A 406 13.18 17.61 -35.79
C THR A 406 12.68 17.02 -37.10
N LEU A 407 12.83 15.70 -37.29
CA LEU A 407 12.31 14.99 -38.46
C LEU A 407 10.79 15.06 -38.52
N MET A 408 10.10 14.79 -37.41
CA MET A 408 8.64 14.88 -37.34
C MET A 408 8.12 16.29 -37.61
N CYS A 409 8.75 17.32 -37.04
CA CYS A 409 8.41 18.73 -37.35
C CYS A 409 8.63 19.06 -38.83
N SER A 410 9.68 18.50 -39.46
CA SER A 410 9.90 18.66 -40.91
C SER A 410 8.80 17.96 -41.72
N ASN A 411 8.36 16.78 -41.29
CA ASN A 411 7.27 16.04 -41.92
C ASN A 411 5.94 16.78 -41.79
N ILE A 412 5.65 17.44 -40.67
CA ILE A 412 4.46 18.31 -40.49
C ILE A 412 4.42 19.40 -41.57
N MET A 413 5.58 20.04 -41.82
CA MET A 413 5.67 21.09 -42.85
C MET A 413 5.56 20.52 -44.27
N GLN A 414 6.05 19.31 -44.51
CA GLN A 414 5.95 18.61 -45.80
C GLN A 414 4.54 18.05 -46.06
N ALA A 415 3.82 17.63 -45.03
CA ALA A 415 2.45 17.13 -45.14
C ALA A 415 1.49 18.22 -45.66
N PHE A 416 1.79 19.48 -45.38
CA PHE A 416 1.00 20.63 -45.84
C PHE A 416 1.40 21.14 -47.24
N SER A 417 2.58 20.76 -47.75
CA SER A 417 3.07 21.20 -49.06
C SER A 417 2.50 20.36 -50.20
#